data_AF-A0A4Y2S4R0-F1
#
_entry.id   AF-A0A4Y2S4R0-F1
#
_cell.length_a   1.000
_cell.length_b   1.000
_cell.length_c   1.000
_cell.angle_alpha   90.00
_cell.angle_beta   90.00
_cell.angle_gamma   90.00
#
_symmetry.space_group_name_H-M   'P 1'
#
loop_
_entity.id
_entity.type
_entity.pdbx_description
1 polymer ?
#
loop_
_entity_poly.entity_id
_entity_poly.type
_entity_poly.pdbx_seq_one_letter_code
_entity_poly.pdbx_strand_id
1 'polypeptide(L)'
;MATAGFSCVHCSKWFRSKIGLGVHMQSQHREEYEASIKVPKSKTRWSVEEIALMAMSEANFLREGRSLEVNSYLLSQFSNQRSHKGQRRQVKYVTG
;
A
#
# COMPACT_ATOMS: atom_id res chain seq x y z
N MET A 1 16.18 -25.60 -25.73
CA MET A 1 16.05 -24.44 -24.82
C MET A 1 15.48 -24.93 -23.51
N ALA A 2 16.31 -25.14 -22.49
CA ALA A 2 15.83 -25.58 -21.18
C ALA A 2 15.01 -24.44 -20.56
N THR A 3 13.69 -24.61 -20.50
CA THR A 3 12.84 -23.72 -19.72
C THR A 3 13.15 -23.99 -18.25
N ALA A 4 14.00 -23.16 -17.65
CA ALA A 4 14.26 -23.22 -16.21
C ALA A 4 12.92 -23.01 -15.49
N GLY A 5 12.32 -24.12 -15.05
CA GLY A 5 11.07 -24.09 -14.31
C GLY A 5 11.30 -23.69 -12.87
N PHE A 6 10.24 -23.28 -12.19
CA PHE A 6 10.29 -22.82 -10.82
C PHE A 6 9.78 -23.93 -9.90
N SER A 7 10.61 -24.41 -8.99
CA SER A 7 10.20 -25.39 -7.99
C SER A 7 9.91 -24.72 -6.65
N CYS A 8 8.92 -25.26 -5.94
CA CYS A 8 8.67 -24.90 -4.56
C CYS A 8 9.76 -25.51 -3.64
N VAL A 9 10.31 -24.73 -2.72
CA VAL A 9 11.31 -25.22 -1.74
C VAL A 9 10.68 -26.09 -0.65
N HIS A 10 9.40 -25.84 -0.30
CA HIS A 10 8.71 -26.52 0.79
C HIS A 10 8.04 -27.86 0.41
N CYS A 11 7.52 -27.99 -0.81
CA CYS A 11 6.84 -29.21 -1.28
C CYS A 11 7.35 -29.71 -2.64
N SER A 12 8.42 -29.13 -3.19
CA SER A 12 9.07 -29.55 -4.44
C SER A 12 8.18 -29.59 -5.69
N LYS A 13 6.97 -29.03 -5.64
CA LYS A 13 6.10 -28.90 -6.83
C LYS A 13 6.75 -28.02 -7.88
N TRP A 14 6.63 -28.45 -9.14
CA TRP A 14 7.19 -27.76 -10.28
C TRP A 14 6.15 -26.86 -10.97
N PHE A 15 6.56 -25.64 -11.31
CA PHE A 15 5.72 -24.63 -11.93
C PHE A 15 6.36 -24.10 -13.21
N ARG A 16 5.53 -23.86 -14.22
CA ARG A 16 5.94 -23.26 -15.50
C ARG A 16 6.27 -21.77 -15.40
N SER A 17 5.84 -21.09 -14.33
CA SER A 17 6.02 -19.65 -14.16
C SER A 17 6.26 -19.25 -12.71
N LYS A 18 6.97 -18.14 -12.51
CA LYS A 18 7.20 -17.52 -11.20
C LYS A 18 5.91 -17.06 -10.53
N ILE A 19 4.92 -16.64 -11.32
CA ILE A 19 3.59 -16.24 -10.83
C ILE A 19 2.87 -17.45 -10.24
N GLY A 20 2.89 -18.59 -10.94
CA GLY A 20 2.28 -19.84 -10.44
C GLY A 20 2.90 -20.31 -9.14
N LEU A 21 4.24 -20.22 -9.03
CA LEU A 21 4.94 -20.47 -7.77
C LEU A 21 4.50 -19.49 -6.67
N GLY A 22 4.35 -18.19 -6.99
CA GLY A 22 3.91 -17.17 -6.04
C GLY A 22 2.50 -17.42 -5.47
N VAL A 23 1.54 -17.76 -6.33
CA VAL A 23 0.17 -18.11 -5.90
C VAL A 23 0.16 -19.39 -5.07
N HIS A 24 0.99 -20.36 -5.44
CA HIS A 24 1.16 -21.58 -4.64
C HIS A 24 1.74 -21.28 -3.25
N MET A 25 2.78 -20.45 -3.15
CA MET A 25 3.34 -20.00 -1.87
C MET A 25 2.28 -19.30 -1.04
N GLN A 26 1.52 -18.36 -1.61
CA GLN A 26 0.50 -17.63 -0.87
C GLN A 26 -0.62 -18.53 -0.32
N SER A 27 -0.97 -19.62 -1.04
CA SER A 27 -2.09 -20.50 -0.67
C SER A 27 -1.70 -21.68 0.22
N GLN A 28 -0.51 -22.27 0.02
CA GLN A 28 -0.06 -23.49 0.71
C GLN A 28 1.06 -23.24 1.72
N HIS A 29 1.81 -22.16 1.58
CA HIS A 29 2.98 -21.80 2.40
C HIS A 29 2.87 -20.34 2.82
N ARG A 30 1.72 -19.97 3.39
CA ARG A 30 1.35 -18.58 3.66
C ARG A 30 2.30 -17.92 4.65
N GLU A 31 2.69 -18.64 5.69
CA GLU A 31 3.58 -18.13 6.73
C GLU A 31 4.97 -17.82 6.16
N GLU A 32 5.51 -18.72 5.33
CA GLU A 32 6.80 -18.54 4.68
C GLU A 32 6.75 -17.48 3.59
N TYR A 33 5.63 -17.39 2.86
CA TYR A 33 5.37 -16.33 1.91
C TYR A 33 5.37 -14.97 2.62
N GLU A 34 4.63 -14.82 3.71
CA GLU A 34 4.58 -13.59 4.51
C GLU A 34 5.95 -13.23 5.09
N ALA A 35 6.71 -14.21 5.61
CA ALA A 35 8.07 -14.00 6.09
C ALA A 35 9.05 -13.55 4.98
N SER A 36 8.84 -14.00 3.73
CA SER A 36 9.67 -13.63 2.59
C SER A 36 9.42 -12.20 2.08
N ILE A 37 8.26 -11.60 2.38
CA ILE A 37 7.90 -10.24 1.96
C ILE A 37 8.70 -9.23 2.80
N LYS A 38 9.86 -8.82 2.27
CA LYS A 38 10.66 -7.70 2.79
C LYS A 38 10.11 -6.34 2.37
N VAL A 39 8.79 -6.16 2.37
CA VAL A 39 8.22 -4.81 2.18
C VAL A 39 8.39 -4.10 3.51
N PRO A 40 9.09 -2.95 3.56
CA PRO A 40 9.09 -2.13 4.75
C PRO A 40 7.63 -1.84 5.11
N LYS A 41 7.19 -2.28 6.30
CA LYS A 41 5.85 -1.94 6.83
C LYS A 41 5.67 -0.42 6.99
N SER A 42 6.72 0.39 6.79
CA SER A 42 6.68 1.85 6.77
C SER A 42 6.03 2.37 5.49
N LYS A 43 4.70 2.25 5.40
CA LYS A 43 3.89 3.08 4.50
C LYS A 43 2.97 4.04 5.26
N THR A 44 3.15 4.22 6.57
CA THR A 44 2.54 5.35 7.24
C THR A 44 3.37 6.58 6.87
N ARG A 45 2.87 7.30 5.87
CA ARG A 45 3.43 8.58 5.39
C ARG A 45 3.43 9.66 6.48
N TRP A 46 2.60 9.47 7.51
CA TRP A 46 2.44 10.33 8.67
C TRP A 46 2.94 9.58 9.90
N SER A 47 3.73 10.23 10.76
CA SER A 47 4.03 9.66 12.08
C SER A 47 2.76 9.59 12.94
N VAL A 48 2.81 8.84 14.04
CA VAL A 48 1.66 8.76 14.98
C VAL A 48 1.36 10.15 15.56
N GLU A 49 2.40 10.93 15.85
CA GLU A 49 2.29 12.29 16.36
C GLU A 49 1.64 13.23 15.33
N GLU A 50 2.03 13.12 14.05
CA GLU A 50 1.45 13.93 12.97
C GLU A 50 -0.03 13.60 12.71
N ILE A 51 -0.41 12.32 12.84
CA ILE A 51 -1.82 11.89 12.78
C ILE A 51 -2.62 12.52 13.93
N ALA A 52 -2.08 12.51 15.14
CA ALA A 52 -2.73 13.11 16.30
C ALA A 52 -2.92 14.63 16.12
N LEU A 53 -1.90 15.32 15.60
CA LEU A 53 -1.98 16.76 15.30
C LEU A 53 -3.06 17.05 14.24
N MET A 54 -3.11 16.29 13.15
CA MET A 54 -4.14 16.43 12.12
C MET A 54 -5.55 16.23 12.69
N ALA A 55 -5.75 15.19 13.50
CA ALA A 55 -7.04 14.90 14.13
C ALA A 55 -7.48 16.02 15.08
N MET A 56 -6.54 16.60 15.84
CA MET A 56 -6.83 17.75 16.71
C MET A 56 -7.17 19.01 15.91
N SER A 57 -6.46 19.29 14.81
CA SER A 57 -6.78 20.40 13.92
C SER A 57 -8.17 20.25 13.30
N GLU A 58 -8.54 19.05 12.86
CA GLU A 58 -9.89 18.75 12.36
C GLU A 58 -10.95 18.96 13.44
N ALA A 59 -10.73 18.44 14.66
CA ALA A 59 -11.67 18.59 15.76
C ALA A 59 -11.89 20.07 16.14
N ASN A 60 -10.82 20.88 16.15
CA ASN A 60 -10.92 22.31 16.40
C ASN A 60 -11.69 23.04 15.30
N PHE A 61 -11.43 22.70 14.03
CA PHE A 61 -12.14 23.29 12.89
C PHE A 61 -13.65 22.99 12.94
N LEU A 62 -14.03 21.75 13.29
CA LEU A 62 -15.42 21.36 13.46
C LEU A 62 -16.09 22.08 14.64
N ARG A 63 -15.37 22.31 15.75
CA ARG A 63 -15.89 23.04 16.92
C ARG A 63 -16.23 24.50 16.61
N GLU A 64 -15.55 25.10 15.64
CA GLU A 64 -15.84 26.46 15.17
C GLU A 64 -17.10 26.54 14.28
N GLY A 65 -17.83 25.44 14.13
CA GLY A 65 -19.03 25.36 13.28
C GLY A 65 -18.71 25.30 11.79
N ARG A 66 -17.42 25.20 11.43
CA ARG A 66 -16.95 25.06 10.05
C ARG A 66 -16.78 23.57 9.74
N SER A 67 -17.64 23.04 8.89
CA SER A 67 -17.58 21.62 8.45
C SER A 67 -17.30 21.46 6.96
N LEU A 68 -17.57 22.50 6.18
CA LEU A 68 -17.17 22.61 4.79
C LEU A 68 -15.72 23.10 4.76
N GLU A 69 -14.90 22.53 3.87
CA GLU A 69 -13.50 22.94 3.63
C GLU A 69 -12.42 22.43 4.62
N VAL A 70 -12.73 21.42 5.45
CA VAL A 70 -11.73 20.76 6.32
C VAL A 70 -10.44 20.40 5.57
N ASN A 71 -10.56 19.86 4.35
CA ASN A 71 -9.40 19.50 3.54
C ASN A 71 -8.55 20.72 3.13
N SER A 72 -9.18 21.83 2.77
CA SER A 72 -8.47 23.07 2.41
C SER A 72 -7.76 23.65 3.64
N TYR A 73 -8.42 23.64 4.80
CA TYR A 73 -7.84 24.04 6.08
C TYR A 73 -6.64 23.16 6.45
N LEU A 74 -6.79 21.84 6.45
CA LEU A 74 -5.69 20.92 6.75
C LEU A 74 -4.54 21.03 5.74
N LEU A 75 -4.82 21.28 4.45
CA LEU A 75 -3.76 21.51 3.45
C LEU A 75 -2.96 22.79 3.73
N SER A 76 -3.60 23.84 4.24
CA SER A 76 -2.91 25.07 4.64
C SER A 76 -2.04 24.87 5.88
N GLN A 77 -2.47 24.02 6.82
CA GLN A 77 -1.74 23.73 8.05
C GLN A 77 -0.58 22.73 7.82
N PHE A 78 -0.78 21.74 6.95
CA PHE A 78 0.18 20.64 6.70
C PHE A 78 0.68 20.65 5.24
N SER A 79 1.26 21.78 4.81
CA SER A 79 1.66 22.06 3.42
C SER A 79 2.57 21.02 2.75
N ASN A 80 3.44 20.37 3.53
CA ASN A 80 4.40 19.37 3.03
C ASN A 80 3.80 17.96 2.90
N GLN A 81 2.61 17.72 3.46
CA GLN A 81 1.98 16.41 3.50
C GLN A 81 0.72 16.40 2.62
N ARG A 82 0.92 16.41 1.30
CA ARG A 82 -0.18 16.25 0.34
C ARG A 82 -0.98 14.98 0.64
N SER A 83 -2.28 15.15 0.86
CA SER A 83 -3.25 14.04 0.86
C SER A 83 -3.32 13.45 -0.55
N HIS A 84 -2.69 12.29 -0.77
CA HIS A 84 -2.96 11.51 -1.97
C HIS A 84 -4.23 10.71 -1.72
N LYS A 85 -5.40 11.36 -1.82
CA LYS A 85 -6.57 10.62 -2.32
C LYS A 85 -6.12 10.04 -3.66
N GLY A 86 -6.08 8.71 -3.71
CA GLY A 86 -5.18 7.93 -4.57
C GLY A 86 -4.98 8.50 -5.96
N GLN A 87 -3.71 8.61 -6.38
CA GLN A 87 -3.38 8.83 -7.77
C GLN A 87 -4.06 7.71 -8.56
N ARG A 88 -5.15 8.04 -9.29
CA ARG A 88 -5.79 7.10 -10.21
C ARG A 88 -4.68 6.61 -11.13
N ARG A 89 -4.41 5.30 -11.13
CA ARG A 89 -3.47 4.71 -12.08
C ARG A 89 -3.98 5.10 -13.47
N GLN A 90 -3.18 5.85 -14.22
CA GLN A 90 -3.41 6.07 -15.63
C GLN A 90 -3.43 4.68 -16.28
N VAL A 91 -4.62 4.23 -16.69
CA VAL A 91 -4.78 3.00 -17.48
C VAL A 91 -4.14 3.30 -18.83
N LYS A 92 -2.89 2.88 -19.01
CA LYS A 92 -2.28 2.83 -20.34
C LYS A 92 -2.98 1.70 -21.08
N TYR A 93 -3.94 2.04 -21.94
CA TYR A 93 -4.39 1.09 -22.96
C TYR A 93 -3.20 0.81 -23.87
N VAL A 94 -2.78 -0.45 -23.91
CA VAL A 94 -1.86 -0.95 -24.94
C VAL A 94 -2.71 -1.08 -26.20
N THR A 95 -2.59 -0.12 -27.10
CA THR A 95 -3.10 -0.26 -28.46
C THR A 95 -2.25 -1.32 -29.14
N GLY A 96 -2.87 -2.47 -29.42
CA GLY A 96 -2.30 -3.51 -30.29
C GLY A 96 -2.47 -3.14 -31.76
#